data_AF-H6SJJ8-F1
#
_entry.id   AF-H6SJJ8-F1
#
_cell.length_a   1.000
_cell.length_b   1.000
_cell.length_c   1.000
_cell.angle_alpha   90.00
_cell.angle_beta   90.00
_cell.angle_gamma   90.00
#
_symmetry.space_group_name_H-M   'P 1'
#
loop_
_entity.id
_entity.type
_entity.pdbx_description
1 polymer ?
#
loop_
_entity_poly.entity_id
_entity_poly.type
_entity_poly.pdbx_seq_one_letter_code
_entity_poly.pdbx_strand_id
1 'polypeptide(L)' 'MVDERARVLRADGFSCQTLYAAGMSMGPALLGSGYVSGVALTIAAVFGRIAGREAASHVPLF' A
#
# COMPACT_ATOMS: atom_id res chain seq x y z
N MET A 1 -4.25 1.82 -8.28
CA MET A 1 -2.95 2.31 -7.75
C MET A 1 -3.06 2.47 -6.24
N VAL A 2 -1.94 2.69 -5.55
CA VAL A 2 -1.89 2.85 -4.09
C VAL A 2 -1.00 4.05 -3.77
N ASP A 3 -1.38 4.88 -2.80
CA ASP A 3 -0.56 6.02 -2.36
C ASP A 3 0.50 5.62 -1.31
N GLU A 4 1.30 6.60 -0.88
CA GLU A 4 2.38 6.41 0.10
C GLU A 4 1.89 6.00 1.49
N ARG A 5 0.61 6.25 1.80
CA ARG A 5 -0.08 5.81 3.03
C ARG A 5 -0.78 4.47 2.85
N ALA A 6 -0.46 3.74 1.79
CA ALA A 6 -1.05 2.46 1.46
C ALA A 6 -2.56 2.51 1.16
N ARG A 7 -3.13 3.69 0.85
CA ARG A 7 -4.56 3.83 0.51
C ARG A 7 -4.78 3.54 -0.96
N VAL A 8 -5.86 2.81 -1.25
CA VAL A 8 -6.24 2.50 -2.63
C VAL A 8 -6.69 3.78 -3.33
N LEU A 9 -6.13 4.05 -4.51
CA LEU A 9 -6.56 5.14 -5.37
C LEU A 9 -7.70 4.66 -6.27
N ARG A 10 -8.78 5.44 -6.31
CA ARG A 10 -9.90 5.28 -7.23
C ARG A 10 -9.48 5.67 -8.65
N ALA A 11 -10.31 5.34 -9.64
CA ALA A 11 -10.08 5.70 -11.04
C ALA A 11 -10.01 7.23 -11.27
N ASP A 12 -10.63 8.02 -10.41
CA ASP A 12 -10.59 9.49 -10.42
C ASP A 12 -9.34 10.08 -9.73
N GLY A 13 -8.41 9.23 -9.28
CA GLY A 13 -7.15 9.64 -8.63
C GLY A 13 -7.26 9.95 -7.15
N PHE A 14 -8.47 9.96 -6.56
CA PHE A 14 -8.64 10.20 -5.13
C PHE A 14 -8.40 8.93 -4.31
N SER A 15 -7.82 9.09 -3.12
CA SER A 15 -7.62 8.00 -2.16
C SER A 15 -8.94 7.58 -1.49
N CYS A 16 -9.19 6.28 -1.41
CA CYS A 16 -10.19 5.72 -0.52
C CYS A 16 -9.79 5.96 0.94
N GLN A 17 -10.72 6.43 1.77
CA GLN A 17 -10.41 6.74 3.17
C GLN A 17 -10.33 5.50 4.07
N THR A 18 -11.04 4.43 3.70
CA THR A 18 -11.21 3.22 4.52
C THR A 18 -10.59 1.97 3.90
N LEU A 19 -10.01 2.09 2.70
CA LEU A 19 -9.50 0.94 1.94
C LEU A 19 -8.00 1.06 1.72
N TYR A 20 -7.27 0.07 2.23
CA TYR A 20 -5.82 -0.01 2.19
C TYR A 20 -5.39 -1.27 1.45
N ALA A 21 -4.21 -1.22 0.84
CA ALA A 21 -3.60 -2.36 0.16
C ALA A 21 -2.13 -2.50 0.58
N ALA A 22 -1.61 -3.72 0.52
CA ALA A 22 -0.21 -4.00 0.79
C ALA A 22 0.29 -5.15 -0.11
N GLY A 23 1.61 -5.32 -0.19
CA GLY A 23 2.23 -6.39 -0.97
C GLY A 23 2.42 -6.05 -2.43
N MET A 24 2.34 -7.04 -3.32
CA MET A 24 2.79 -6.89 -4.70
C MET A 24 1.94 -5.92 -5.55
N SER A 25 0.81 -5.44 -5.02
CA SER A 25 0.04 -4.34 -5.60
C SER A 25 0.86 -3.06 -5.83
N MET A 26 1.94 -2.84 -5.07
CA MET A 26 2.88 -1.72 -5.27
C MET A 26 3.92 -1.98 -6.37
N GLY A 27 4.06 -3.24 -6.81
CA GLY A 27 5.06 -3.66 -7.79
C GLY A 27 5.10 -2.79 -9.06
N PRO A 28 3.97 -2.54 -9.74
CA PRO A 28 3.96 -1.74 -10.97
C PRO A 28 4.52 -0.32 -10.80
N ALA A 29 4.33 0.30 -9.63
CA ALA A 29 4.82 1.66 -9.36
C ALA A 29 6.31 1.69 -8.95
N LEU A 30 6.85 0.55 -8.47
CA LEU A 30 8.18 0.48 -7.86
C LEU A 30 9.23 -0.27 -8.69
N LEU A 31 8.81 -1.19 -9.54
CA LEU A 31 9.70 -2.18 -10.17
C LEU A 31 10.07 -1.87 -11.63
N GLY A 32 9.39 -0.92 -12.28
CA GLY A 32 9.61 -0.65 -13.70
C GLY A 32 9.47 -1.94 -14.52
N SER A 33 10.46 -2.25 -15.37
CA SER A 33 10.50 -3.47 -16.18
C SER A 33 11.27 -4.65 -15.56
N GLY A 34 11.85 -4.48 -14.36
CA GLY A 34 12.78 -5.45 -13.76
C GLY A 34 12.31 -5.96 -12.40
N TYR A 35 12.91 -7.05 -11.93
CA TYR A 35 12.68 -7.56 -10.58
C TYR A 35 14.01 -7.88 -9.91
N VAL A 36 14.25 -7.29 -8.75
CA VAL A 36 15.40 -7.61 -7.91
C VAL A 36 14.94 -8.57 -6.81
N SER A 37 15.71 -9.64 -6.61
CA SER A 37 15.41 -10.62 -5.55
C SER A 37 15.28 -9.93 -4.18
N GLY A 38 14.31 -10.37 -3.40
CA GLY A 38 13.99 -9.79 -2.09
C GLY A 38 13.02 -8.60 -2.14
N VAL A 39 12.82 -7.94 -3.28
CA VAL A 39 11.94 -6.75 -3.33
C VAL A 39 10.48 -7.08 -3.03
N ALA A 40 9.97 -8.25 -3.41
CA ALA A 40 8.61 -8.65 -3.02
C ALA A 40 8.46 -8.74 -1.49
N LEU A 41 9.45 -9.29 -0.79
CA LEU A 41 9.45 -9.39 0.67
C LEU A 41 9.57 -8.01 1.31
N THR A 42 10.44 -7.15 0.79
CA THR A 42 10.59 -5.77 1.27
C THR A 42 9.29 -4.98 1.11
N ILE A 43 8.66 -5.05 -0.07
CA ILE A 43 7.38 -4.38 -0.34
C ILE A 43 6.30 -4.89 0.61
N ALA A 44 6.19 -6.22 0.76
CA ALA A 44 5.21 -6.83 1.65
C ALA A 44 5.39 -6.37 3.11
N ALA A 45 6.62 -6.40 3.63
CA ALA A 45 6.90 -6.02 5.01
C ALA A 45 6.68 -4.52 5.28
N VAL A 46 7.19 -3.65 4.39
CA VAL A 46 7.10 -2.19 4.57
C VAL A 46 5.66 -1.71 4.42
N PHE A 47 5.00 -2.05 3.31
CA PHE A 47 3.63 -1.59 3.07
C PHE A 47 2.61 -2.33 3.94
N GLY A 48 2.87 -3.58 4.34
CA GLY A 48 2.04 -4.28 5.33
C GLY A 48 2.02 -3.55 6.67
N ARG A 49 3.19 -3.09 7.13
CA ARG A 49 3.30 -2.27 8.35
C ARG A 49 2.60 -0.92 8.20
N ILE A 50 2.72 -0.25 7.05
CA ILE A 50 2.07 1.06 6.81
C ILE A 50 0.55 0.89 6.75
N ALA A 51 0.04 -0.03 5.93
CA ALA A 51 -1.38 -0.30 5.79
C ALA A 51 -2.01 -0.69 7.13
N GLY A 52 -1.36 -1.57 7.91
CA GLY A 52 -1.84 -1.96 9.22
C GLY A 52 -1.92 -0.80 10.21
N ARG A 53 -0.91 0.09 10.22
CA ARG A 53 -0.92 1.29 11.10
C ARG A 53 -2.01 2.27 10.69
N GLU A 54 -2.13 2.60 9.40
CA GLU A 54 -3.13 3.54 8.92
C GLU A 54 -4.55 2.99 9.11
N ALA A 55 -4.77 1.70 8.83
CA ALA A 55 -6.05 1.03 9.06
C ALA A 55 -6.44 1.06 10.55
N ALA A 56 -5.49 0.77 11.45
CA ALA A 56 -5.74 0.83 12.89
C ALA A 56 -6.01 2.25 13.39
N SER A 57 -5.29 3.26 12.88
CA SER A 57 -5.53 4.67 13.23
C SER A 57 -6.83 5.24 12.64
N HIS A 58 -7.36 4.63 11.58
CA HIS A 58 -8.61 5.08 10.96
C HIS A 58 -9.85 4.72 11.77
N VAL A 59 -9.79 3.65 12.57
CA VAL A 59 -10.88 3.28 13.48
C VAL A 59 -10.74 4.10 14.76
N PRO A 60 -11.74 4.92 15.11
CA PRO A 60 -11.73 5.58 16.39
C PRO A 60 -11.89 4.53 17.50
N LEU A 61 -11.05 4.60 18.53
CA LEU A 61 -11.23 3.80 19.74
C LEU A 61 -12.37 4.43 20.57
N PHE A 62 -13.61 4.03 20.30
CA PHE A 62 -14.77 4.30 21.15
C PHE A 62 -15.49 2.97 21.46
#